data_AF-A0A239BNA6-F1
#
_entry.id   AF-A0A239BNA6-F1
#
_cell.length_a   1.000
_cell.length_b   1.000
_cell.length_c   1.000
_cell.angle_alpha   90.00
_cell.angle_beta   90.00
_cell.angle_gamma   90.00
#
_symmetry.space_group_name_H-M   'P 1'
#
loop_
_entity.id
_entity.type
_entity.pdbx_description
1 polymer ?
#
loop_
_entity_poly.entity_id
_entity_poly.type
_entity_poly.pdbx_seq_one_letter_code
_entity_poly.pdbx_strand_id
1 'polypeptide(L)' 'MLTEQEIMNNAFKEMLFREESMAKKYAQLSQQINDPNLKQMLKGMEQGARNHYSTLSQTMPKFGIV' A
#
# COMPACT_ATOMS: atom_id res chain seq x y z
N MET A 1 15.02 -5.54 -23.66
CA MET A 1 13.83 -4.71 -23.42
C MET A 1 12.84 -5.54 -22.65
N LEU A 2 12.21 -4.99 -21.62
CA LEU A 2 11.14 -5.68 -20.90
C LEU A 2 9.91 -5.78 -21.80
N THR A 3 9.17 -6.88 -21.67
CA THR A 3 7.84 -7.04 -22.27
C THR A 3 6.83 -6.15 -21.55
N GLU A 4 5.70 -5.87 -22.20
CA GLU A 4 4.60 -5.10 -21.59
C GLU A 4 4.09 -5.77 -20.29
N GLN A 5 4.08 -7.11 -20.25
CA GLN A 5 3.68 -7.87 -19.07
C GLN A 5 4.70 -7.75 -17.93
N GLU A 6 6.01 -7.72 -18.21
CA GLU A 6 7.03 -7.48 -17.20
C GLU A 6 7.00 -6.04 -16.66
N ILE A 7 6.74 -5.06 -17.54
CA ILE A 7 6.56 -3.66 -17.13
C ILE A 7 5.36 -3.55 -16.17
N MET A 8 4.25 -4.18 -16.53
CA MET A 8 3.04 -4.20 -15.72
C MET A 8 3.27 -4.94 -14.39
N ASN A 9 3.93 -6.10 -14.39
CA ASN A 9 4.30 -6.82 -13.17
C ASN A 9 5.12 -5.95 -12.22
N ASN A 10 6.13 -5.26 -12.76
CA ASN A 10 7.00 -4.40 -11.97
C ASN A 10 6.22 -3.21 -11.38
N ALA A 11 5.35 -2.58 -12.17
CA ALA A 11 4.51 -1.48 -11.71
C ALA A 11 3.58 -1.92 -10.56
N PHE A 12 2.94 -3.08 -10.67
CA PHE A 12 2.07 -3.59 -9.61
C PHE A 12 2.84 -3.98 -8.35
N LYS A 13 4.03 -4.57 -8.48
CA LYS A 13 4.90 -4.86 -7.34
C LYS A 13 5.36 -3.59 -6.64
N GLU A 14 5.71 -2.56 -7.40
CA GLU A 14 6.07 -1.26 -6.82
C GLU A 14 4.88 -0.61 -6.09
N MET A 15 3.68 -0.68 -6.66
CA MET A 15 2.46 -0.19 -6.01
C MET A 15 2.17 -0.94 -4.70
N LEU A 16 2.24 -2.28 -4.68
CA LEU A 16 2.10 -3.06 -3.45
C LEU A 16 3.12 -2.67 -2.39
N PHE A 17 4.39 -2.53 -2.78
CA PHE A 17 5.46 -2.14 -1.86
C PHE A 17 5.23 -0.74 -1.28
N ARG A 18 4.75 0.20 -2.10
CA ARG A 18 4.41 1.57 -1.65
C ARG A 18 3.28 1.56 -0.63
N GLU A 19 2.18 0.85 -0.90
CA GLU A 19 1.05 0.76 0.02
C GLU A 19 1.44 0.12 1.36
N GLU A 20 2.25 -0.95 1.33
CA GLU A 20 2.76 -1.57 2.55
C GLU A 20 3.70 -0.63 3.33
N SER A 21 4.60 0.07 2.64
CA SER A 21 5.50 1.06 3.24
C SER A 21 4.73 2.23 3.87
N MET A 22 3.70 2.72 3.19
CA MET A 22 2.84 3.79 3.70
C MET A 22 2.07 3.35 4.94
N ALA A 23 1.45 2.16 4.93
CA ALA A 23 0.79 1.60 6.10
C ALA A 23 1.73 1.53 7.32
N LYS A 24 2.97 1.04 7.13
CA LYS A 24 3.98 0.99 8.19
C LYS A 24 4.37 2.39 8.70
N LYS A 25 4.55 3.37 7.80
CA LYS A 25 4.87 4.75 8.17
C LYS A 25 3.75 5.39 8.99
N TYR A 26 2.49 5.23 8.57
CA TYR A 26 1.35 5.77 9.31
C TYR A 26 1.22 5.14 10.70
N ALA A 27 1.43 3.81 10.80
CA ALA A 27 1.46 3.11 12.08
C ALA A 27 2.56 3.66 13.01
N GLN A 28 3.78 3.84 12.49
CA GLN A 28 4.91 4.41 13.25
C GLN A 28 4.64 5.85 13.70
N LEU A 29 4.14 6.70 12.81
CA LEU A 29 3.80 8.10 13.15
C LEU A 29 2.70 8.16 14.21
N SER A 30 1.71 7.27 14.15
CA SER A 30 0.62 7.21 15.14
C SER A 30 1.11 6.86 16.55
N GLN A 31 2.27 6.20 16.67
CA GLN A 31 2.90 5.87 17.96
C GLN A 31 3.70 7.04 18.53
N GLN A 32 4.24 7.91 17.66
CA GLN A 32 5.08 9.05 18.05
C GLN A 32 4.27 10.32 18.32
N ILE A 33 3.04 10.41 17.81
CA ILE A 33 2.17 11.57 17.97
C ILE A 33 1.24 11.41 19.18
N ASN A 34 1.21 12.45 20.02
CA ASN A 34 0.34 12.52 21.21
C ASN A 34 -1.00 13.21 20.95
N ASP A 35 -1.15 13.92 19.82
CA ASP A 35 -2.42 14.54 19.44
C ASP A 35 -3.43 13.45 19.04
N PRO A 36 -4.60 13.36 19.72
CA PRO A 36 -5.57 12.30 19.48
C PRO A 36 -6.26 12.40 18.11
N ASN A 37 -6.46 13.60 17.58
CA ASN A 37 -7.10 13.80 16.27
C ASN A 37 -6.15 13.36 15.16
N LEU A 38 -4.87 13.75 15.24
CA LEU A 38 -3.84 13.32 14.30
C LEU A 38 -3.61 11.81 14.36
N LYS A 39 -3.64 11.23 15.56
CA LYS A 39 -3.52 9.78 15.75
C LYS A 39 -4.68 9.02 15.11
N GLN A 40 -5.91 9.52 15.24
CA GLN A 40 -7.08 8.93 14.59
C GLN A 40 -7.00 9.06 13.06
N MET A 41 -6.57 10.22 12.55
CA MET A 41 -6.35 10.43 11.12
C MET A 41 -5.32 9.44 10.56
N LEU A 42 -4.18 9.27 11.24
CA LEU A 42 -3.13 8.34 10.82
C LEU A 42 -3.58 6.88 10.82
N LYS A 43 -4.41 6.47 11.79
CA LYS A 43 -5.04 5.15 11.78
C LYS A 43 -5.97 4.96 10.57
N GLY A 44 -6.74 6.00 10.22
CA GLY A 44 -7.57 5.97 9.01
C GLY A 44 -6.73 5.82 7.74
N MET A 45 -5.61 6.55 7.64
CA MET A 45 -4.66 6.45 6.52
C MET A 45 -3.99 5.07 6.46
N GLU A 46 -3.58 4.52 7.59
CA GLU A 46 -3.04 3.15 7.69
C GLU A 46 -4.04 2.14 7.16
N GLN A 47 -5.29 2.22 7.61
CA GLN A 47 -6.35 1.31 7.17
C GLN A 47 -6.63 1.47 5.67
N GLY A 48 -6.64 2.70 5.16
CA GLY A 48 -6.76 2.97 3.72
C GLY A 48 -5.68 2.29 2.90
N ALA A 49 -4.41 2.46 3.29
CA ALA A 49 -3.27 1.83 2.61
C ALA A 49 -3.34 0.29 2.66
N ARG A 50 -3.73 -0.29 3.79
CA ARG A 50 -3.95 -1.75 3.91
C ARG A 50 -5.09 -2.24 3.02
N ASN A 51 -6.17 -1.48 2.89
CA ASN A 51 -7.29 -1.82 2.01
C ASN A 51 -6.88 -1.75 0.54
N HIS A 52 -6.11 -0.73 0.15
CA HIS A 52 -5.55 -0.62 -1.21
C HIS A 52 -4.60 -1.78 -1.51
N TYR A 53 -3.71 -2.13 -0.58
CA TYR A 53 -2.84 -3.31 -0.70
C TYR A 53 -3.67 -4.58 -0.96
N SER A 54 -4.71 -4.83 -0.14
CA SER A 54 -5.59 -5.99 -0.30
C SER A 54 -6.28 -5.99 -1.67
N THR A 55 -6.76 -4.83 -2.11
CA THR A 55 -7.44 -4.68 -3.40
C THR A 55 -6.50 -4.93 -4.57
N LEU A 56 -5.29 -4.35 -4.52
CA LEU A 56 -4.25 -4.57 -5.52
C LEU A 56 -3.83 -6.04 -5.58
N SER A 57 -3.57 -6.66 -4.42
CA SER A 57 -3.18 -8.07 -4.32
C SER A 57 -4.25 -9.01 -4.89
N GLN A 58 -5.54 -8.72 -4.65
CA GLN A 58 -6.64 -9.50 -5.24
C GLN A 58 -6.83 -9.24 -6.74
N THR A 59 -6.40 -8.08 -7.23
CA THR A 59 -6.58 -7.66 -8.62
C THR A 59 -5.43 -8.13 -9.51
N MET A 60 -4.21 -8.21 -9.00
CA MET A 60 -3.01 -8.64 -9.73
C MET A 60 -3.20 -9.98 -10.48
N PRO A 61 -3.75 -11.06 -9.87
CA PRO A 61 -3.99 -12.31 -10.57
C PRO A 61 -4.90 -12.17 -11.80
N LYS A 62 -5.84 -11.22 -11.80
CA LYS A 62 -6.76 -10.98 -12.93
C LYS A 62 -6.04 -10.44 -14.17
N PHE A 63 -4.88 -9.82 -13.98
CA PHE A 63 -4.01 -9.31 -15.04
C PHE A 63 -2.87 -10.28 -15.38
N GLY A 64 -2.89 -11.50 -14.84
CA GLY A 64 -1.79 -12.47 -15.03
C GLY A 64 -0.50 -12.02 -14.35
N ILE A 65 -0.61 -11.23 -13.29
CA ILE A 65 0.52 -10.69 -12.53
C ILE A 65 0.84 -11.60 -11.35
N VAL A 66 2.12 -11.97 -11.24
CA VAL A 66 2.66 -12.90 -10.24
C VAL A 66 3.71 -12.20 -9.38
#